data_AF-A0A1Y0BP86-F1
#
_entry.id   AF-A0A1Y0BP86-F1
#
_cell.length_a   1.000
_cell.length_b   1.000
_cell.length_c   1.000
_cell.angle_alpha   90.00
_cell.angle_beta   90.00
_cell.angle_gamma   90.00
#
_symmetry.space_group_name_H-M   'P 1'
#
loop_
_entity.id
_entity.type
_entity.pdbx_description
1 polymer ?
#
loop_
_entity_poly.entity_id
_entity_poly.type
_entity_poly.pdbx_seq_one_letter_code
_entity_poly.pdbx_strand_id
1 'polypeptide(L)'
;MALAGTTRPQELLHLAPEQLLGRLFADQDLHLLAAQALRFGCSCSGERVEATLLGLGRAEIESLLAERGSIDVDCEFCNQHYRYDRVAARRLLENMGTGPLH
;
A
#
# COMPACT_ATOMS: atom_id res chain seq x y z
N MET A 1 10.11 28.90 15.95
CA MET A 1 9.99 27.48 16.37
C MET A 1 9.95 27.25 17.89
N ALA A 2 9.92 28.26 18.76
CA ALA A 2 10.02 28.05 20.22
C ALA A 2 8.81 27.32 20.85
N LEU A 3 7.58 27.65 20.45
CA LEU A 3 6.36 27.09 21.07
C LEU A 3 6.11 25.63 20.71
N ALA A 4 6.30 25.25 19.45
CA ALA A 4 6.15 23.87 19.00
C ALA A 4 7.12 22.91 19.72
N GLY A 5 8.31 23.39 20.13
CA GLY A 5 9.24 22.60 20.93
C GLY A 5 8.76 22.31 22.37
N THR A 6 7.68 22.95 22.83
CA THR A 6 7.11 22.74 24.17
C THR A 6 6.04 21.64 24.20
N THR A 7 5.78 20.97 23.07
CA THR A 7 4.83 19.84 23.01
C THR A 7 5.32 18.64 23.79
N ARG A 8 4.44 18.07 24.61
CA ARG A 8 4.68 16.81 25.32
C ARG A 8 4.16 15.64 24.50
N PRO A 9 4.78 14.44 24.55
CA PRO A 9 4.33 13.27 23.80
C PRO A 9 2.85 12.92 24.03
N GLN A 10 2.38 13.04 25.28
CA GLN A 10 0.99 12.76 25.63
C GLN A 10 0.02 13.73 24.96
N GLU A 11 0.42 14.99 24.76
CA GLU A 11 -0.42 15.98 24.08
C GLU A 11 -0.57 15.64 22.60
N LEU A 12 0.51 15.18 21.94
CA LEU A 12 0.48 14.77 20.53
C LEU A 12 -0.36 13.51 20.28
N LEU A 13 -0.43 12.61 21.26
CA LEU A 13 -1.14 11.33 21.12
C LEU A 13 -2.62 11.42 21.55
N HIS A 14 -2.99 12.40 22.37
CA HIS A 14 -4.30 12.41 23.03
C HIS A 14 -5.12 13.69 22.86
N LEU A 15 -4.51 14.82 22.48
CA LEU A 15 -5.28 16.04 22.19
C LEU A 15 -5.72 16.04 20.73
N ALA A 16 -6.93 16.52 20.49
CA ALA A 16 -7.34 16.88 19.14
C ALA A 16 -6.42 18.00 18.61
N PRO A 17 -6.09 18.03 17.30
CA PRO A 17 -5.20 19.04 16.73
C PRO A 17 -5.60 20.48 17.08
N GLU A 18 -6.89 20.79 17.09
CA GLU A 18 -7.44 22.11 17.40
C GLU A 18 -7.16 22.51 18.86
N GLN A 19 -7.26 21.56 19.79
CA GLN A 19 -6.96 21.77 21.20
C GLN A 19 -5.46 21.99 21.43
N LEU A 20 -4.63 21.21 20.74
CA LEU A 20 -3.17 21.37 20.81
C LEU A 20 -2.73 22.73 20.24
N LEU A 21 -3.29 23.14 19.10
CA LEU A 21 -3.01 24.43 18.49
C LEU A 21 -3.46 25.59 19.38
N GLY A 22 -4.67 25.51 19.96
CA GLY A 22 -5.16 26.51 20.92
C GLY A 22 -4.27 26.64 22.17
N ARG A 23 -3.74 25.53 22.67
CA ARG A 23 -2.76 25.55 23.79
C ARG A 23 -1.45 26.22 23.39
N LEU A 24 -0.94 25.91 22.20
CA LEU A 24 0.37 26.38 21.74
C LEU A 24 0.37 27.86 21.35
N PHE A 25 -0.75 28.36 20.80
CA PHE A 25 -0.85 29.68 20.19
C PHE A 25 -2.02 30.48 20.77
N ALA A 26 -2.25 30.39 22.08
CA ALA A 26 -3.38 31.01 22.76
C ALA A 26 -3.52 32.53 22.52
N ASP A 27 -2.40 33.24 22.34
CA ASP A 27 -2.37 34.68 22.09
C ASP A 27 -2.45 35.06 20.60
N GLN A 28 -2.72 34.09 19.71
CA GLN A 28 -2.78 34.31 18.26
C GLN A 28 -4.19 34.05 17.72
N ASP A 29 -4.54 34.78 16.67
CA ASP A 29 -5.75 34.53 15.91
C ASP A 29 -5.52 33.35 14.94
N LEU A 30 -6.14 32.20 15.23
CA LEU A 30 -5.95 30.95 14.50
C LEU A 30 -7.05 30.76 13.46
N HIS A 31 -6.65 30.67 12.19
CA HIS A 31 -7.54 30.23 11.11
C HIS A 31 -7.28 28.77 10.75
N LEU A 32 -8.21 27.88 11.12
CA LEU A 32 -8.13 26.46 10.82
C LEU A 32 -8.74 26.15 9.46
N LEU A 33 -7.96 25.44 8.62
CA LEU A 33 -8.44 24.89 7.36
C LEU A 33 -9.19 23.58 7.57
N ALA A 34 -9.89 23.13 6.53
CA ALA A 34 -10.58 21.85 6.56
C ALA A 34 -9.61 20.68 6.83
N ALA A 35 -9.97 19.83 7.80
CA ALA A 35 -9.20 18.65 8.12
C ALA A 35 -9.21 17.66 6.94
N GLN A 36 -8.07 17.00 6.72
CA GLN A 36 -7.95 15.92 5.77
C GLN A 36 -7.88 14.58 6.51
N ALA A 37 -8.82 13.69 6.20
CA ALA A 37 -8.84 12.36 6.79
C ALA A 37 -7.64 11.55 6.29
N LEU A 38 -6.81 11.09 7.22
CA LEU A 38 -5.73 10.16 6.93
C LEU A 38 -6.29 8.74 6.85
N ARG A 39 -5.83 7.99 5.86
CA ARG A 39 -6.11 6.57 5.73
C ARG A 39 -4.85 5.85 5.27
N PHE A 40 -4.77 4.57 5.60
CA PHE A 40 -3.80 3.69 4.97
C PHE A 40 -4.03 3.64 3.44
N GLY A 41 -2.95 3.60 2.67
CA GLY A 41 -3.02 3.49 1.22
C GLY A 41 -1.80 2.77 0.67
N CYS A 42 -2.03 1.73 -0.12
CA CYS A 42 -1.01 1.03 -0.91
C CYS A 42 -1.42 1.05 -2.38
N SER A 43 -0.44 1.13 -3.28
CA SER A 43 -0.66 1.10 -4.73
C SER A 43 -0.68 -0.31 -5.32
N CYS A 44 -0.45 -1.36 -4.51
CA CYS A 44 -0.54 -2.73 -4.99
C CYS A 44 -1.97 -3.05 -5.45
N SER A 45 -2.07 -3.89 -6.48
CA SER A 45 -3.34 -4.43 -6.96
C SER A 45 -3.08 -5.81 -7.58
N GLY A 46 -4.14 -6.60 -7.75
CA GLY A 46 -4.05 -7.87 -8.47
C GLY A 46 -3.44 -7.69 -9.86
N GLU A 47 -3.92 -6.71 -10.62
CA GLU A 47 -3.40 -6.38 -11.96
C GLU A 47 -1.89 -6.09 -11.99
N ARG A 48 -1.37 -5.35 -11.00
CA ARG A 48 0.08 -5.07 -10.90
C ARG A 48 0.87 -6.31 -10.54
N VAL A 49 0.33 -7.14 -9.65
CA VAL A 49 0.96 -8.42 -9.27
C VAL A 49 0.97 -9.39 -10.46
N GLU A 50 -0.13 -9.47 -11.21
CA GLU A 50 -0.22 -10.24 -12.45
C GLU A 50 0.82 -9.77 -13.47
N ALA A 51 0.95 -8.47 -13.71
CA ALA A 51 1.97 -7.93 -14.60
C ALA A 51 3.40 -8.31 -14.17
N THR A 52 3.69 -8.27 -12.86
CA THR A 52 4.98 -8.72 -12.32
C THR A 52 5.21 -10.22 -12.57
N LEU A 53 4.20 -11.05 -12.32
CA LEU A 53 4.28 -12.49 -12.59
C LEU A 53 4.49 -12.76 -14.07
N LEU A 54 3.79 -12.06 -14.96
CA LEU A 54 3.98 -12.18 -16.41
C LEU A 54 5.42 -11.85 -16.84
N GLY A 55 6.07 -10.91 -16.16
CA GLY A 55 7.48 -10.57 -16.39
C GLY A 55 8.47 -11.69 -16.11
N LEU A 56 8.10 -12.71 -15.29
CA LEU A 56 8.94 -13.89 -15.05
C LEU A 56 8.99 -14.84 -16.26
N GLY A 57 7.95 -14.79 -17.12
CA GLY A 57 7.81 -15.66 -18.27
C GLY A 57 7.10 -16.98 -17.97
N ARG A 58 6.55 -17.60 -19.03
CA ARG A 58 5.73 -18.81 -18.93
C ARG A 58 6.43 -19.98 -18.27
N ALA A 59 7.68 -20.25 -18.64
CA ALA A 59 8.42 -21.42 -18.15
C ALA A 59 8.60 -21.38 -16.62
N GLU A 60 8.92 -20.21 -16.07
CA GLU A 60 9.10 -20.02 -14.63
C GLU A 60 7.79 -20.22 -13.87
N ILE A 61 6.70 -19.60 -14.35
CA ILE A 61 5.36 -19.77 -13.76
C ILE A 61 4.95 -21.25 -13.77
N GLU A 62 5.14 -21.95 -14.89
CA GLU A 62 4.80 -23.37 -15.01
C GLU A 62 5.64 -24.25 -14.07
N SER A 63 6.93 -23.96 -13.91
CA SER A 63 7.81 -24.66 -12.95
C SER A 63 7.34 -24.47 -11.51
N LEU A 64 7.06 -23.22 -11.11
CA LEU A 64 6.56 -22.91 -9.76
C LEU A 64 5.23 -23.63 -9.47
N LEU A 65 4.32 -23.70 -10.44
CA LEU A 65 3.07 -24.44 -10.31
C LEU A 65 3.27 -25.95 -10.24
N ALA A 66 4.25 -26.51 -10.96
CA ALA A 66 4.56 -27.92 -10.91
C ALA A 66 5.08 -28.32 -9.53
N GLU A 67 5.98 -27.52 -8.96
CA GLU A 67 6.61 -27.77 -7.65
C GLU A 67 5.69 -27.50 -6.47
N ARG A 68 4.99 -26.35 -6.46
CA ARG A 68 4.30 -25.83 -5.28
C ARG A 68 2.77 -25.89 -5.37
N GLY A 69 2.22 -26.08 -6.57
CA GLY A 69 0.77 -26.10 -6.82
C GLY A 69 0.07 -24.73 -6.80
N SER A 70 0.69 -23.71 -6.21
CA SER A 70 0.29 -22.30 -6.28
C SER A 70 1.49 -21.37 -6.29
N ILE A 71 1.25 -20.13 -6.69
CA ILE A 71 2.20 -19.01 -6.58
C ILE A 71 1.62 -18.03 -5.57
N ASP A 72 2.41 -17.73 -4.55
CA ASP A 72 2.06 -16.79 -3.49
C ASP A 72 2.97 -15.56 -3.63
N VAL A 73 2.36 -14.38 -3.61
CA VAL A 73 3.05 -13.09 -3.74
C VAL A 73 2.65 -12.20 -2.58
N ASP A 74 3.63 -11.80 -1.79
CA ASP A 74 3.47 -10.84 -0.71
C ASP A 74 3.87 -9.44 -1.16
N CYS A 75 3.01 -8.46 -0.88
CA CYS A 75 3.39 -7.06 -1.06
C CYS A 75 4.26 -6.59 0.11
N GLU A 76 5.55 -6.36 -0.13
CA GLU A 76 6.51 -5.88 0.86
C GLU A 76 6.18 -4.51 1.50
N PHE A 77 5.17 -3.79 0.99
CA PHE A 77 4.74 -2.50 1.54
C PHE A 77 3.53 -2.60 2.46
N CYS A 78 2.52 -3.38 2.07
CA CYS A 78 1.26 -3.48 2.83
C CYS A 78 1.01 -4.86 3.43
N ASN A 79 1.89 -5.82 3.16
CA ASN A 79 1.77 -7.22 3.55
C ASN A 79 0.48 -7.90 3.06
N GLN A 80 -0.11 -7.39 1.98
CA GLN A 80 -1.22 -8.04 1.31
C GLN A 80 -0.69 -9.27 0.57
N HIS A 81 -1.33 -10.42 0.83
CA HIS A 81 -1.00 -11.69 0.23
C HIS A 81 -1.90 -11.97 -0.98
N TYR A 82 -1.28 -12.25 -2.13
CA TYR A 82 -1.95 -12.62 -3.38
C TYR A 82 -1.63 -14.07 -3.71
N ARG A 83 -2.65 -14.89 -3.91
CA ARG A 83 -2.51 -16.31 -4.22
C ARG A 83 -3.06 -16.64 -5.59
N TYR A 84 -2.24 -17.28 -6.40
CA TYR A 84 -2.60 -17.78 -7.73
C TYR A 84 -2.49 -19.30 -7.72
N ASP A 85 -3.64 -19.99 -7.70
CA ASP A 85 -3.70 -21.43 -7.88
C ASP A 85 -3.50 -21.82 -9.36
N ARG A 86 -3.55 -23.13 -9.66
CA ARG A 86 -3.40 -23.62 -11.05
C ARG A 86 -4.41 -23.03 -12.03
N VAL A 87 -5.63 -22.73 -11.58
CA VAL A 87 -6.69 -22.18 -12.45
C VAL A 87 -6.41 -20.71 -12.72
N ALA A 88 -6.12 -19.93 -11.67
CA ALA A 88 -5.79 -18.51 -11.77
C ALA A 88 -4.51 -18.29 -12.58
N ALA A 89 -3.46 -19.06 -12.33
CA ALA A 89 -2.20 -18.95 -13.05
C ALA A 89 -2.32 -19.40 -14.52
N ARG A 90 -3.21 -20.36 -14.83
CA ARG A 90 -3.51 -20.71 -16.23
C ARG A 90 -4.18 -19.55 -16.97
N ARG A 91 -5.15 -18.87 -16.35
CA ARG A 91 -5.78 -17.66 -16.93
C ARG A 91 -4.75 -16.55 -17.14
N LEU A 92 -3.84 -16.35 -16.18
CA LEU A 92 -2.73 -15.41 -16.31
C LEU A 92 -1.87 -15.72 -17.56
N LEU A 93 -1.51 -16.99 -17.76
CA LEU A 93 -0.71 -17.43 -18.91
C LEU A 93 -1.46 -17.35 -20.25
N GLU A 94 -2.78 -17.48 -20.27
CA GLU A 94 -3.62 -17.28 -21.46
C GLU A 94 -3.57 -15.81 -21.92
N ASN A 95 -3.62 -14.87 -20.97
CA ASN A 95 -3.52 -13.42 -21.23
C ASN A 95 -2.12 -12.98 -21.71
N MET A 96 -1.09 -13.81 -21.51
CA MET A 96 0.28 -13.58 -21.96
C MET A 96 0.41 -13.67 -23.50
N GLY A 97 -0.52 -14.34 -24.19
CA GLY A 97 -0.51 -14.52 -25.64
C GLY A 97 -1.09 -13.37 -26.46
N THR A 98 -1.62 -12.32 -25.82
CA THR A 98 -2.32 -11.21 -26.48
C THR A 98 -1.59 -9.85 -26.45
N GLY A 99 -0.37 -9.79 -25.91
CA GLY A 99 0.44 -8.56 -25.88
C GLY A 99 1.54 -8.57 -26.96
N PRO A 100 1.79 -7.45 -27.66
CA PRO A 100 2.84 -7.41 -28.67
C PRO A 100 4.21 -7.65 -28.01
N LEU A 101 4.95 -8.61 -28.57
CA LEU A 101 6.38 -8.78 -28.36
C LEU A 101 7.08 -7.47 -28.76
N HIS A 102 7.85 -6.87 -27.86
CA HIS A 102 8.76 -5.78 -28.19
C HIS A 102 9.90 -6.27 -29.08
#